data_AF-A0A352SDH9-F1
#
_entry.id   AF-A0A352SDH9-F1
#
_cell.length_a   1.000
_cell.length_b   1.000
_cell.length_c   1.000
_cell.angle_alpha   90.00
_cell.angle_beta   90.00
_cell.angle_gamma   90.00
#
_symmetry.space_group_name_H-M   'P 1'
#
loop_
_entity.id
_entity.type
_entity.pdbx_description
1 polymer ?
#
loop_
_entity_poly.entity_id
_entity_poly.type
_entity_poly.pdbx_seq_one_letter_code
_entity_poly.pdbx_strand_id
1 'polypeptide(L)'
;LGSSDFGGALAARLGLRFAFAHFINAHSGHLVAQQYREVFEPGYEDKPYSAAAIFVICADTEQEAATLERAVDIRRLQMAY
;
A
#
# COMPACT_ATOMS: atom_id res chain seq x y z
N LEU A 1 -1.02 1.21 9.12
CA LEU A 1 -1.17 0.58 7.79
C LEU A 1 -2.61 0.10 7.65
N GLY A 2 -3.20 0.14 6.45
CA GLY A 2 -4.54 -0.41 6.19
C GLY A 2 -4.71 -0.85 4.74
N SER A 3 -5.58 -1.82 4.48
CA SER A 3 -5.84 -2.40 3.14
C SER A 3 -7.27 -2.14 2.63
N SER A 4 -8.06 -1.34 3.35
CA SER A 4 -9.45 -0.99 3.04
C SER A 4 -9.68 0.53 3.15
N ASP A 5 -10.81 0.95 2.61
CA ASP A 5 -11.39 2.29 2.72
C ASP A 5 -11.64 2.70 4.18
N PHE A 6 -12.20 1.80 4.99
CA PHE A 6 -12.48 2.07 6.41
C PHE A 6 -11.20 2.46 7.18
N GLY A 7 -10.09 1.73 6.96
CA GLY A 7 -8.82 2.04 7.61
C GLY A 7 -8.26 3.40 7.20
N GLY A 8 -8.41 3.77 5.92
CA GLY A 8 -8.03 5.09 5.41
C GLY A 8 -8.90 6.21 6.00
N ALA A 9 -10.21 6.03 6.02
CA ALA A 9 -11.15 7.02 6.57
C ALA A 9 -10.95 7.23 8.08
N LEU A 10 -10.72 6.17 8.85
CA LEU A 10 -10.43 6.27 10.27
C LEU A 10 -9.11 7.01 10.53
N ALA A 11 -8.05 6.70 9.77
CA ALA A 11 -6.78 7.40 9.90
C ALA A 11 -6.89 8.89 9.56
N ALA A 12 -7.70 9.25 8.56
CA ALA A 12 -7.97 10.63 8.18
C ALA A 12 -8.69 11.41 9.29
N ARG A 13 -9.73 10.83 9.89
CA ARG A 13 -10.51 11.44 10.99
C ARG A 13 -9.70 11.63 12.27
N LEU A 14 -8.71 10.78 12.51
CA LEU A 14 -7.84 10.88 13.68
C LEU A 14 -6.61 11.78 13.42
N GLY A 15 -6.40 12.25 12.18
CA GLY A 15 -5.20 12.99 11.81
C GLY A 15 -3.92 12.16 11.90
N LEU A 16 -3.99 10.86 11.57
CA LEU A 16 -2.85 9.94 11.61
C LEU A 16 -2.18 9.82 10.24
N ARG A 17 -0.88 9.49 10.23
CA ARG A 17 -0.17 9.06 9.02
C ARG A 17 -0.77 7.75 8.50
N PHE A 18 -1.04 7.69 7.21
CA PHE A 18 -1.64 6.50 6.59
C PHE A 18 -0.72 5.91 5.52
N ALA A 19 -0.62 4.59 5.51
CA ALA A 19 0.04 3.86 4.46
C ALA A 19 -0.83 2.67 4.00
N PHE A 20 -1.16 2.65 2.72
CA PHE A 20 -2.07 1.68 2.13
C PHE A 20 -1.32 0.40 1.74
N ALA A 21 -1.79 -0.75 2.21
CA ALA A 21 -1.22 -2.05 1.90
C ALA A 21 -1.66 -2.54 0.51
N HIS A 22 -1.07 -1.93 -0.53
CA HIS A 22 -1.35 -2.25 -1.93
C HIS A 22 -1.02 -3.71 -2.27
N PHE A 23 -0.04 -4.29 -1.59
CA PHE A 23 0.29 -5.70 -1.73
C PHE A 23 -0.81 -6.67 -1.27
N ILE A 24 -1.82 -6.21 -0.52
CA ILE A 24 -3.00 -7.00 -0.12
C ILE A 24 -4.17 -6.73 -1.06
N ASN A 25 -4.42 -5.47 -1.40
CA ASN A 25 -5.49 -5.05 -2.31
C ASN A 25 -4.93 -4.14 -3.40
N ALA A 26 -4.71 -4.69 -4.59
CA ALA A 26 -4.04 -3.98 -5.68
C ALA A 26 -4.95 -2.98 -6.42
N HIS A 27 -6.27 -3.02 -6.25
CA HIS A 27 -7.18 -2.25 -7.10
C HIS A 27 -7.62 -0.93 -6.48
N SER A 28 -7.78 -0.89 -5.15
CA SER A 28 -8.49 0.23 -4.49
C SER A 28 -7.57 1.32 -3.92
N GLY A 29 -6.25 1.12 -3.95
CA GLY A 29 -5.33 1.98 -3.20
C GLY A 29 -5.34 3.46 -3.58
N HIS A 30 -5.55 3.77 -4.87
CA HIS A 30 -5.62 5.14 -5.36
C HIS A 30 -6.85 5.89 -4.83
N LEU A 31 -8.03 5.24 -4.82
CA LEU A 31 -9.27 5.80 -4.28
C LEU A 31 -9.15 6.03 -2.76
N VAL A 32 -8.62 5.05 -2.03
CA VAL A 32 -8.44 5.17 -0.57
C VAL A 32 -7.46 6.29 -0.22
N ALA A 33 -6.36 6.42 -0.97
CA ALA A 33 -5.39 7.49 -0.76
C ALA A 33 -5.96 8.88 -1.09
N GLN A 34 -6.79 8.99 -2.13
CA GLN A 34 -7.51 10.22 -2.46
C GLN A 34 -8.48 10.59 -1.33
N GLN A 35 -9.36 9.67 -0.93
CA GLN A 35 -10.33 9.89 0.12
C GLN A 35 -9.66 10.25 1.45
N TYR A 36 -8.56 9.58 1.82
CA TYR A 36 -7.77 9.91 3.01
C TYR A 36 -7.32 11.38 3.00
N ARG A 37 -6.85 11.90 1.86
CA ARG A 37 -6.41 13.30 1.74
C ARG A 37 -7.57 14.28 1.75
N GLU A 38 -8.70 13.93 1.14
CA GLU A 38 -9.89 14.79 1.05
C GLU A 38 -10.58 14.99 2.40
N VAL A 39 -10.63 13.95 3.23
CA VAL A 39 -11.33 13.98 4.53
C VAL A 39 -10.38 14.06 5.74
N PHE A 40 -9.11 14.41 5.51
CA PHE A 40 -8.13 14.53 6.59
C PHE A 40 -8.49 15.70 7.52
N GLU A 41 -8.53 15.41 8.82
CA GLU A 41 -8.69 16.40 9.87
C GLU A 41 -7.40 16.43 10.70
N PRO A 42 -6.80 17.61 10.96
CA PRO A 42 -5.64 17.71 11.84
C PRO A 42 -5.91 17.08 13.21
N GLY A 43 -4.93 16.33 13.72
CA GLY A 43 -5.06 15.56 14.94
C GLY A 43 -3.70 15.22 15.52
N TYR A 44 -3.24 13.98 15.36
CA TYR A 44 -1.87 13.62 15.71
C TYR A 44 -0.82 14.27 14.78
N GLU A 45 -1.20 14.60 13.55
CA GLU A 45 -0.39 15.30 12.56
C GLU A 45 -1.13 16.56 12.08
N ASP A 46 -0.36 17.60 11.74
CA ASP A 46 -0.90 18.87 11.22
C ASP A 46 -1.28 18.79 9.73
N LYS A 47 -0.73 17.82 9.01
CA LYS A 47 -0.90 17.65 7.56
C LYS A 47 -1.01 16.17 7.19
N PRO A 48 -1.76 15.83 6.12
CA PRO A 48 -1.89 14.45 5.70
C PRO A 48 -0.54 13.88 5.23
N TYR A 49 -0.23 12.66 5.68
CA TYR A 49 0.87 11.86 5.15
C TYR A 49 0.31 10.56 4.59
N SER A 50 0.51 10.34 3.29
CA SER A 50 0.02 9.17 2.56
C SER A 50 1.19 8.44 1.92
N ALA A 51 1.29 7.13 2.13
CA ALA A 51 2.23 6.27 1.45
C ALA A 51 1.57 4.96 0.97
N ALA A 52 2.26 4.22 0.10
CA ALA A 52 1.85 2.89 -0.33
C ALA A 52 2.88 1.86 0.13
N ALA A 53 2.41 0.76 0.71
CA ALA A 53 3.22 -0.42 0.96
C ALA A 53 3.07 -1.37 -0.23
N ILE A 54 4.19 -1.67 -0.88
CA ILE A 54 4.30 -2.47 -2.10
C ILE A 54 5.37 -3.55 -1.92
N PHE A 55 5.25 -4.66 -2.63
CA PHE A 55 6.35 -5.62 -2.78
C PHE A 55 7.23 -5.18 -3.95
N VAL A 56 8.53 -5.12 -3.71
CA VAL A 56 9.54 -4.79 -4.73
C VAL A 56 10.65 -5.83 -4.65
N ILE A 57 11.07 -6.33 -5.79
CA ILE A 57 12.31 -7.10 -5.97
C ILE A 57 13.28 -6.17 -6.69
N CYS A 58 14.46 -5.99 -6.13
CA CYS A 58 15.50 -5.11 -6.67
C CYS A 58 16.82 -5.88 -6.71
N ALA A 59 17.58 -5.70 -7.79
CA ALA A 59 18.91 -6.26 -7.99
C ALA A 59 19.72 -5.29 -8.85
N ASP A 60 21.04 -5.53 -8.96
CA ASP A 60 21.94 -4.65 -9.71
C ASP A 60 21.67 -4.71 -11.21
N THR A 61 21.10 -5.82 -11.69
CA THR A 61 20.70 -6.00 -13.09
C THR A 61 19.27 -6.54 -13.22
N GLU A 62 18.64 -6.26 -14.37
CA GLU A 62 17.30 -6.77 -14.71
C GLU A 62 17.27 -8.31 -14.75
N GLN A 63 18.31 -8.94 -15.30
CA GLN A 63 18.46 -10.40 -15.33
C GLN A 63 18.49 -11.03 -13.92
N GLU A 64 19.16 -10.39 -12.97
CA GLU A 64 19.18 -10.85 -11.58
C GLU A 64 17.82 -10.67 -10.91
N ALA A 65 17.16 -9.52 -11.12
CA ALA A 65 15.82 -9.26 -10.58
C ALA A 65 14.80 -10.30 -11.10
N ALA A 66 14.80 -10.57 -12.41
CA ALA A 66 13.95 -11.60 -13.02
C ALA A 66 14.28 -13.02 -12.51
N THR A 67 15.54 -13.28 -12.16
CA THR A 67 15.93 -14.55 -11.56
C THR A 67 15.38 -14.72 -10.14
N LEU A 68 15.42 -13.65 -9.33
CA LEU A 68 14.84 -13.64 -7.99
C LEU A 68 13.30 -13.70 -8.02
N GLU A 69 12.67 -13.02 -8.99
CA GLU A 69 11.22 -13.03 -9.19
C GLU A 69 10.67 -14.44 -9.44
N ARG A 70 11.36 -15.26 -10.25
CA ARG A 70 10.94 -16.64 -10.56
C ARG A 70 10.68 -17.49 -9.31
N ALA A 71 11.41 -17.26 -8.21
CA ALA A 71 11.17 -17.97 -6.94
C ALA A 71 9.87 -17.53 -6.24
N VAL A 72 9.43 -16.29 -6.47
CA VAL A 72 8.21 -15.70 -5.91
C VAL A 72 6.97 -16.04 -6.74
N ASP A 73 7.12 -16.20 -8.06
CA ASP A 73 6.01 -16.51 -8.97
C ASP A 73 5.26 -17.79 -8.60
N ILE A 74 5.99 -18.86 -8.27
CA ILE A 74 5.39 -20.14 -7.84
C ILE A 74 4.49 -19.93 -6.62
N ARG A 75 4.97 -19.16 -5.63
CA ARG A 75 4.19 -18.84 -4.43
C ARG A 75 2.96 -18.01 -4.78
N ARG A 76 3.07 -17.04 -5.69
CA ARG A 76 1.91 -16.22 -6.12
C ARG A 76 0.84 -17.04 -6.83
N LEU A 77 1.23 -17.97 -7.71
CA LEU A 77 0.30 -18.91 -8.35
C LEU A 77 -0.42 -19.78 -7.31
N GLN A 78 0.28 -20.24 -6.28
CA GLN A 78 -0.29 -21.07 -5.22
C GLN A 78 -1.21 -20.32 -4.25
N MET A 79 -1.01 -19.01 -4.06
CA MET A 79 -1.84 -18.17 -3.18
C MET A 79 -3.04 -17.54 -3.91
N ALA A 80 -3.14 -17.70 -5.23
CA ALA A 80 -4.24 -17.14 -6.04
C ALA A 80 -5.50 -18.03 -6.08
N TYR A 81 -5.55 -19.09 -5.26
CA TYR A 81 -6.68 -20.00 -5.12
C TYR A 81 -7.33 -19.89 -3.73
#